data_AF-A0A8C1X8K6-F1
#
_entry.id   AF-A0A8C1X8K6-F1
#
_cell.length_a   1.000
_cell.length_b   1.000
_cell.length_c   1.000
_cell.angle_alpha   90.00
_cell.angle_beta   90.00
_cell.angle_gamma   90.00
#
_symmetry.space_group_name_H-M   'P 1'
#
loop_
_entity.id
_entity.type
_entity.pdbx_description
1 polymer ?
#
loop_
_entity_poly.entity_id
_entity_poly.type
_entity_poly.pdbx_seq_one_letter_code
_entity_poly.pdbx_strand_id
1 'polypeptide(L)'
;MSALHPGDPQLVSMIVSHLKTEGLFDQFRRDCLADVDTKPAYLHLRQRVDNFVSNHLANHTWSPQLNKNQLRNSIRQLVLQSGMLEQGVDRIVAQVVDPKVHHSFRPQVERVVRKFLSPNGHVEEDELPPLGEEAPRCETGIRTQALPVLALLQRL
;
A
#
# COMPACT_ATOMS: atom_id res chain seq x y z
N MET A 1 -29.24 -22.96 19.13
CA MET A 1 -28.23 -22.08 18.50
C MET A 1 -28.61 -21.99 17.04
N SER A 2 -29.20 -20.87 16.61
CA SER A 2 -29.69 -20.71 15.24
C SER A 2 -28.50 -20.85 14.29
N ALA A 3 -28.58 -21.81 13.37
CA ALA A 3 -27.58 -21.99 12.32
C ALA A 3 -27.65 -20.74 11.43
N LEU A 4 -26.72 -19.81 11.62
CA LEU A 4 -26.58 -18.64 10.76
C LEU A 4 -26.11 -19.14 9.39
N HIS A 5 -26.91 -18.88 8.37
CA HIS A 5 -26.59 -19.29 7.01
C HIS A 5 -25.34 -18.54 6.52
N PRO A 6 -24.46 -19.18 5.71
CA PRO A 6 -23.35 -18.49 5.09
C PRO A 6 -23.88 -17.31 4.25
N GLY A 7 -23.43 -16.09 4.58
CA GLY A 7 -23.93 -14.84 3.96
C GLY A 7 -24.98 -14.08 4.78
N ASP A 8 -25.38 -14.57 5.96
CA ASP A 8 -26.23 -13.81 6.88
C ASP A 8 -25.54 -12.50 7.29
N PRO A 9 -26.18 -11.32 7.13
CA PRO A 9 -25.63 -10.03 7.54
C PRO A 9 -25.21 -10.00 9.02
N GLN A 10 -25.87 -10.76 9.91
CA GLN A 10 -25.46 -10.87 11.31
C GLN A 10 -24.12 -11.60 11.46
N LEU A 11 -23.89 -12.67 10.69
CA LEU A 11 -22.63 -13.41 10.70
C LEU A 11 -21.47 -12.55 10.17
N VAL A 12 -21.69 -11.81 9.09
CA VAL A 12 -20.71 -10.85 8.56
C VAL A 12 -20.36 -9.80 9.61
N SER A 13 -21.36 -9.25 10.30
CA SER A 13 -21.15 -8.28 11.38
C SER A 13 -20.29 -8.85 12.53
N MET A 14 -20.60 -10.07 12.97
CA MET A 14 -19.82 -10.76 14.01
C MET A 14 -18.37 -11.02 13.58
N ILE A 15 -18.16 -11.50 12.35
CA ILE A 15 -16.83 -11.72 11.79
C ILE A 15 -16.03 -10.42 11.74
N VAL A 16 -16.61 -9.33 11.21
CA VAL A 16 -15.94 -8.02 11.15
C VAL A 16 -15.64 -7.50 12.56
N SER A 17 -16.53 -7.71 13.52
CA SER A 17 -16.28 -7.38 14.92
C SER A 17 -15.11 -8.17 15.49
N HIS A 18 -15.02 -9.47 15.18
CA HIS A 18 -13.93 -10.32 15.64
C HIS A 18 -12.58 -9.90 15.03
N LEU A 19 -12.54 -9.61 13.72
CA LEU A 19 -11.34 -9.08 13.04
C LEU A 19 -10.86 -7.75 13.65
N LYS A 20 -11.79 -6.90 14.10
CA LYS A 20 -11.47 -5.66 14.83
C LYS A 20 -10.86 -5.95 16.19
N THR A 21 -11.43 -6.86 16.99
CA THR A 21 -10.89 -7.21 18.31
C THR A 21 -9.51 -7.88 18.24
N GLU A 22 -9.23 -8.64 17.17
CA GLU A 22 -7.89 -9.21 16.92
C GLU A 22 -6.87 -8.15 16.45
N GLY A 23 -7.28 -6.88 16.28
CA GLY A 23 -6.41 -5.79 15.87
C GLY A 23 -5.96 -5.87 14.40
N LEU A 24 -6.63 -6.67 13.59
CA LEU A 24 -6.18 -6.97 12.22
C LEU A 24 -6.27 -5.74 11.30
N PHE A 25 -7.35 -4.96 11.42
CA PHE A 25 -7.49 -3.70 10.67
C PHE A 25 -6.43 -2.67 11.05
N ASP A 26 -6.03 -2.61 12.33
CA ASP A 26 -4.96 -1.73 12.78
C ASP A 26 -3.60 -2.18 12.23
N GLN A 27 -3.36 -3.49 12.17
CA GLN A 27 -2.16 -4.04 11.54
C GLN A 27 -2.13 -3.67 10.05
N PHE A 28 -3.21 -3.86 9.31
CA PHE A 28 -3.30 -3.49 7.89
C PHE A 28 -3.04 -1.99 7.68
N ARG A 29 -3.60 -1.14 8.54
CA ARG A 29 -3.35 0.30 8.50
C ARG A 29 -1.87 0.62 8.70
N ARG A 30 -1.23 0.01 9.70
CA ARG A 30 0.22 0.19 9.95
C ARG A 30 1.04 -0.29 8.76
N ASP A 31 0.75 -1.48 8.25
CA ASP A 31 1.45 -2.07 7.12
C ASP A 31 1.36 -1.16 5.89
N CYS A 32 0.17 -0.66 5.56
CA CYS A 32 0.01 0.30 4.46
C CYS A 32 0.86 1.55 4.68
N LEU A 33 0.84 2.14 5.88
CA LEU A 33 1.56 3.38 6.17
C LEU A 33 3.08 3.21 6.23
N ALA A 34 3.59 2.02 6.54
CA ALA A 34 5.02 1.79 6.76
C ALA A 34 5.92 2.19 5.58
N ASP A 35 5.42 2.08 4.34
CA ASP A 35 6.22 2.32 3.13
C ASP A 35 5.63 3.41 2.21
N VAL A 36 4.51 4.06 2.58
CA VAL A 36 3.79 4.99 1.70
C VAL A 36 4.71 6.10 1.16
N ASP A 37 5.57 6.64 2.01
CA ASP A 37 6.42 7.78 1.72
C ASP A 37 7.55 7.45 0.74
N THR A 38 7.96 6.20 0.66
CA THR A 38 8.95 5.70 -0.30
C THR A 38 8.36 5.42 -1.68
N LYS A 39 7.03 5.35 -1.82
CA LYS A 39 6.38 4.95 -3.06
C LYS A 39 6.35 6.10 -4.06
N PRO A 40 6.59 5.82 -5.36
CA PRO A 40 6.66 6.88 -6.37
C PRO A 40 5.34 7.64 -6.50
N ALA A 41 4.17 7.00 -6.33
CA ALA A 41 2.89 7.70 -6.36
C ALA A 41 2.77 8.81 -5.30
N TYR A 42 3.20 8.55 -4.06
CA TYR A 42 3.17 9.55 -3.00
C TYR A 42 4.15 10.70 -3.26
N LEU A 43 5.38 10.37 -3.66
CA LEU A 43 6.40 11.37 -3.98
C LEU A 43 5.97 12.28 -5.13
N HIS A 44 5.37 11.72 -6.18
CA HIS A 44 4.82 12.49 -7.30
C HIS A 44 3.67 13.41 -6.86
N LEU A 45 2.76 12.92 -6.02
CA LEU A 45 1.67 13.74 -5.50
C LEU A 45 2.21 14.90 -4.66
N ARG A 46 3.13 14.62 -3.74
CA ARG A 46 3.78 15.64 -2.91
C ARG A 46 4.44 16.71 -3.77
N GLN A 47 5.27 16.30 -4.73
CA GLN A 47 5.93 17.22 -5.65
C GLN A 47 4.92 18.08 -6.43
N ARG A 48 3.82 17.47 -6.90
CA ARG A 48 2.77 18.18 -7.64
C ARG A 48 2.05 19.23 -6.78
N VAL A 49 1.77 18.91 -5.52
CA VAL A 49 1.18 19.86 -4.56
C VAL A 49 2.18 20.98 -4.24
N ASP A 50 3.44 20.65 -3.97
CA ASP A 50 4.49 21.64 -3.66
C ASP A 50 4.67 22.62 -4.83
N ASN A 51 4.74 22.10 -6.06
CA ASN A 51 4.82 22.92 -7.27
C ASN A 51 3.58 23.80 -7.47
N PHE A 52 2.38 23.26 -7.20
CA PHE A 52 1.14 24.02 -7.31
C PHE A 52 1.12 25.22 -6.35
N VAL A 53 1.47 24.98 -5.08
CA VAL A 53 1.53 26.04 -4.07
C VAL A 53 2.62 27.06 -4.41
N SER A 54 3.81 26.60 -4.80
CA SER A 54 4.92 27.47 -5.20
C SER A 54 4.53 28.40 -6.35
N ASN A 55 3.94 27.84 -7.42
CA ASN A 55 3.47 28.62 -8.56
C ASN A 55 2.38 29.62 -8.18
N HIS A 56 1.45 29.24 -7.29
CA HIS A 56 0.39 30.14 -6.84
C HIS A 56 0.94 31.30 -6.00
N LEU A 57 1.91 31.02 -5.13
CA LEU A 57 2.58 32.03 -4.31
C LEU A 57 3.48 32.94 -5.13
N ALA A 58 4.11 32.46 -6.20
CA ALA A 58 4.95 33.27 -7.09
C ALA A 58 4.16 34.44 -7.73
N ASN A 59 2.87 34.25 -7.97
CA ASN A 59 1.97 35.29 -8.50
C ASN A 59 1.47 36.27 -7.41
N HIS A 60 1.79 36.03 -6.13
CA HIS A 60 1.36 36.86 -5.01
C HIS A 60 2.56 37.60 -4.40
N THR A 61 2.52 38.93 -4.42
CA THR A 61 3.51 39.75 -3.72
C THR A 61 3.14 39.85 -2.24
N TRP A 62 4.13 39.70 -1.37
CA TRP A 62 3.96 39.93 0.07
C TRP A 62 3.63 41.41 0.33
N SER A 63 2.66 41.68 1.21
CA SER A 63 2.36 43.02 1.72
C SER A 63 2.00 42.96 3.21
N PRO A 64 2.22 44.03 3.99
CA PRO A 64 1.91 44.03 5.42
C PRO A 64 0.40 43.96 5.71
N GLN A 65 -0.45 44.33 4.75
CA GLN A 65 -1.91 44.23 4.82
C GLN A 65 -2.45 42.91 4.23
N LEU A 66 -1.58 42.04 3.71
CA LEU A 66 -1.99 40.78 3.09
C LEU A 66 -2.71 39.89 4.12
N ASN A 67 -3.96 39.56 3.84
CA ASN A 67 -4.69 38.60 4.65
C ASN A 67 -4.21 37.17 4.36
N LYS A 68 -3.22 36.73 5.13
CA LYS A 68 -2.63 35.39 5.03
C LYS A 68 -3.67 34.27 5.19
N ASN A 69 -4.72 34.48 5.99
CA ASN A 69 -5.78 33.50 6.17
C ASN A 69 -6.60 33.31 4.90
N GLN A 70 -6.95 34.40 4.21
CA GLN A 70 -7.66 34.33 2.93
C GLN A 70 -6.81 33.67 1.86
N LEU A 71 -5.52 34.03 1.74
CA LEU A 71 -4.61 33.40 0.79
C LEU A 71 -4.51 31.88 1.03
N ARG A 72 -4.30 31.48 2.29
CA ARG A 72 -4.24 30.07 2.68
C ARG A 72 -5.56 29.32 2.36
N ASN A 73 -6.71 29.95 2.61
CA ASN A 73 -8.01 29.37 2.28
C ASN A 73 -8.21 29.24 0.77
N SER A 74 -7.82 30.26 -0.01
CA SER A 74 -7.84 30.25 -1.47
C SER A 74 -7.00 29.10 -2.02
N ILE A 75 -5.75 28.97 -1.57
CA ILE A 75 -4.84 27.88 -1.97
C ILE A 75 -5.47 26.51 -1.66
N ARG A 76 -6.02 26.31 -0.45
CA ARG A 76 -6.70 25.06 -0.10
C ARG A 76 -7.85 24.73 -1.05
N GLN A 77 -8.71 25.72 -1.33
CA GLN A 77 -9.86 25.54 -2.23
C GLN A 77 -9.40 25.22 -3.66
N LEU A 78 -8.37 25.89 -4.17
CA LEU A 78 -7.83 25.63 -5.50
C LEU A 78 -7.17 24.26 -5.61
N VAL A 79 -6.46 23.80 -4.57
CA VAL A 79 -5.90 22.44 -4.53
C VAL A 79 -7.03 21.40 -4.58
N LEU A 80 -8.11 21.59 -3.81
CA LEU A 80 -9.26 20.70 -3.83
C LEU A 80 -9.94 20.68 -5.21
N GLN A 81 -10.19 21.85 -5.80
CA GLN A 81 -10.83 21.98 -7.12
C GLN A 81 -9.98 21.41 -8.26
N SER A 82 -8.65 21.38 -8.11
CA SER A 82 -7.76 20.84 -9.16
C SER A 82 -7.89 19.33 -9.38
N GLY A 83 -8.54 18.59 -8.47
CA GLY A 83 -8.69 17.13 -8.51
C GLY A 83 -7.38 16.35 -8.32
N MET A 84 -6.24 17.02 -8.10
CA MET A 84 -4.95 16.34 -8.01
C MET A 84 -4.82 15.45 -6.78
N LEU A 85 -5.51 15.80 -5.68
CA LEU A 85 -5.51 15.00 -4.46
C LEU A 85 -6.27 13.70 -4.64
N GLU A 86 -7.49 13.74 -5.20
CA GLU A 86 -8.29 12.53 -5.46
C GLU A 86 -7.54 11.56 -6.37
N GLN A 87 -7.06 12.06 -7.53
CA GLN A 87 -6.29 11.24 -8.46
C GLN A 87 -4.96 10.75 -7.86
N GLY A 88 -4.34 11.55 -6.99
CA GLY A 88 -3.13 11.16 -6.27
C GLY A 88 -3.38 10.03 -5.27
N VAL A 89 -4.48 10.11 -4.51
CA VAL A 89 -4.89 9.09 -3.55
C VAL A 89 -5.19 7.78 -4.26
N ASP A 90 -5.94 7.78 -5.36
CA ASP A 90 -6.24 6.56 -6.12
C ASP A 90 -4.96 5.84 -6.58
N ARG A 91 -3.97 6.62 -7.05
CA ARG A 91 -2.67 6.07 -7.45
C ARG A 91 -1.88 5.51 -6.26
N ILE A 92 -1.97 6.14 -5.10
CA ILE A 92 -1.34 5.64 -3.86
C ILE A 92 -2.00 4.32 -3.45
N VAL A 93 -3.33 4.25 -3.48
CA VAL A 93 -4.09 3.02 -3.17
C VAL A 93 -3.65 1.88 -4.10
N ALA A 94 -3.57 2.13 -5.40
CA ALA A 94 -3.15 1.14 -6.38
C ALA A 94 -1.73 0.60 -6.16
N GLN A 95 -0.81 1.42 -5.63
CA GLN A 95 0.59 1.01 -5.41
C GLN A 95 0.86 0.44 -4.01
N VAL A 96 0.07 0.84 -3.02
CA VAL A 96 0.31 0.52 -1.60
C VAL A 96 -0.64 -0.55 -1.11
N VAL A 97 -1.93 -0.35 -1.39
CA VAL A 97 -3.01 -1.14 -0.79
C VAL A 97 -3.26 -2.38 -1.64
N ASP A 98 -3.47 -2.22 -2.95
CA ASP A 98 -3.87 -3.33 -3.84
C ASP A 98 -2.88 -4.52 -3.83
N PRO A 99 -1.55 -4.32 -3.81
CA PRO A 99 -0.60 -5.42 -3.69
C PRO A 99 -0.71 -6.13 -2.33
N LYS A 100 -0.99 -5.38 -1.25
CA LYS A 100 -1.13 -5.91 0.11
C LYS A 100 -2.45 -6.66 0.30
N VAL A 101 -3.52 -6.26 -0.40
CA VAL A 101 -4.83 -6.94 -0.36
C VAL A 101 -4.71 -8.42 -0.71
N HIS A 102 -4.05 -8.72 -1.84
CA HIS A 102 -3.96 -10.09 -2.35
C HIS A 102 -2.95 -10.94 -1.58
N HIS A 103 -1.76 -10.41 -1.30
CA HIS A 103 -0.67 -11.20 -0.74
C HIS A 103 -0.64 -11.26 0.78
N SER A 104 -1.24 -10.28 1.49
CA SER A 104 -1.17 -10.19 2.94
C SER A 104 -2.55 -10.20 3.59
N PHE A 105 -3.42 -9.25 3.20
CA PHE A 105 -4.67 -9.03 3.93
C PHE A 105 -5.64 -10.20 3.77
N ARG A 106 -5.84 -10.65 2.53
CA ARG A 106 -6.76 -11.75 2.24
C ARG A 106 -6.36 -13.06 2.95
N PRO A 107 -5.10 -13.55 2.86
CA PRO A 107 -4.68 -14.74 3.62
C PRO A 107 -4.87 -14.60 5.14
N GLN A 108 -4.57 -13.43 5.71
CA GLN A 108 -4.74 -13.19 7.14
C GLN A 108 -6.21 -13.16 7.57
N VAL A 109 -7.06 -12.48 6.80
CA VAL A 109 -8.52 -12.45 7.03
C VAL A 109 -9.08 -13.87 6.93
N GLU A 110 -8.75 -14.61 5.86
CA GLU A 110 -9.23 -15.98 5.68
C GLU A 110 -8.83 -16.89 6.85
N ARG A 111 -7.59 -16.77 7.36
CA ARG A 111 -7.11 -17.52 8.53
C ARG A 111 -7.95 -17.23 9.77
N VAL A 112 -8.19 -15.95 10.08
CA VAL A 112 -8.96 -15.55 11.27
C VAL A 112 -10.42 -15.95 11.13
N VAL A 113 -11.02 -15.80 9.95
CA VAL A 113 -12.40 -16.22 9.68
C VAL A 113 -12.56 -17.74 9.83
N ARG A 114 -11.65 -18.54 9.28
CA ARG A 114 -11.67 -20.01 9.43
C ARG A 114 -11.58 -20.41 10.90
N LYS A 115 -10.69 -19.79 11.67
CA LYS A 115 -10.55 -20.03 13.12
C LYS A 115 -11.82 -19.66 13.88
N PHE A 116 -12.46 -18.55 13.53
CA PHE A 116 -13.71 -18.11 14.15
C PHE A 116 -14.88 -19.08 13.88
N LEU A 117 -14.98 -19.60 12.66
CA LEU A 117 -16.05 -20.51 12.25
C LEU A 117 -15.82 -21.97 12.69
N SER A 118 -14.57 -22.38 12.91
CA SER A 118 -14.20 -23.73 13.34
C SER A 118 -13.30 -23.74 14.58
N PRO A 119 -13.84 -23.44 15.78
CA PRO A 119 -13.05 -23.42 17.02
C PRO A 119 -12.43 -24.77 17.41
N ASN A 120 -12.95 -25.88 16.86
CA ASN A 120 -12.52 -27.27 17.14
C ASN A 120 -12.04 -28.05 15.90
N GLY A 121 -11.92 -27.39 14.74
CA GLY A 121 -11.52 -28.04 13.49
C GLY A 121 -10.02 -28.31 13.46
N HIS A 122 -9.64 -29.59 13.37
CA HIS A 122 -8.28 -30.03 13.11
C HIS A 122 -7.76 -29.33 11.85
N VAL A 123 -6.62 -28.65 11.95
CA VAL A 123 -5.96 -28.01 10.82
C VAL A 123 -5.27 -29.13 10.05
N GLU A 124 -5.90 -29.68 9.01
CA GLU A 124 -5.12 -30.36 7.97
C GLU A 124 -4.40 -29.25 7.21
N GLU A 125 -3.13 -29.11 7.57
CA GLU A 125 -2.10 -28.44 6.79
C GLU A 125 -2.04 -29.19 5.45
N ASP A 126 -2.61 -28.61 4.39
CA ASP A 126 -2.38 -29.05 3.02
C ASP A 126 -0.92 -28.70 2.69
N GLU A 127 -0.04 -29.59 3.13
CA GLU A 127 1.35 -29.71 2.72
C GLU A 127 1.35 -29.87 1.20
N LEU A 128 1.63 -28.78 0.50
CA LEU A 128 2.00 -28.83 -0.91
C LEU A 128 3.10 -29.89 -1.07
N PRO A 129 2.93 -30.91 -1.95
CA PRO A 129 3.90 -31.98 -2.07
C PRO A 129 5.25 -31.41 -2.52
N PRO A 130 6.39 -31.90 -1.98
CA PRO A 130 7.69 -31.46 -2.42
C PRO A 130 7.91 -31.97 -3.85
N LEU A 131 7.90 -31.07 -4.82
CA LEU A 131 8.48 -31.34 -6.13
C LEU A 131 9.97 -31.57 -5.92
N GLY A 132 10.37 -32.84 -5.98
CA GLY A 132 11.75 -33.24 -5.94
C GLY A 132 12.50 -32.69 -7.15
N GLU A 133 13.57 -31.96 -6.90
CA GLU A 133 14.68 -31.85 -7.81
C GLU A 133 15.97 -32.04 -7.01
N GLU A 134 16.69 -33.10 -7.37
CA GLU A 134 18.01 -33.41 -6.85
C GLU A 134 18.98 -32.25 -7.08
N ALA A 135 19.80 -31.98 -6.07
CA ALA A 135 20.99 -31.15 -6.22
C ALA A 135 21.95 -31.76 -7.25
N PRO A 136 22.80 -30.93 -7.87
CA PRO A 136 24.20 -31.07 -7.47
C PRO A 136 24.90 -29.74 -7.22
N ARG A 137 25.60 -29.75 -6.08
CA ARG A 137 26.90 -29.14 -5.76
C ARG A 137 27.35 -27.91 -6.55
N CYS A 138 27.61 -26.87 -5.77
CA CYS A 138 28.67 -25.89 -6.02
C CYS A 138 30.02 -26.60 -6.18
N GLU A 139 30.65 -26.42 -7.33
CA GLU A 139 32.10 -26.51 -7.47
C GLU A 139 32.62 -25.37 -8.34
N THR A 140 33.44 -24.55 -7.69
CA THR A 140 34.23 -23.44 -8.21
C THR A 140 35.04 -23.86 -9.44
N GLY A 141 34.88 -23.14 -10.56
CA GLY A 141 35.65 -23.33 -11.79
C GLY A 141 35.77 -22.02 -12.56
N ILE A 142 36.98 -21.47 -12.54
CA ILE A 142 37.48 -20.23 -13.15
C ILE A 142 37.17 -20.11 -14.67
N ARG A 143 37.17 -18.84 -15.18
CA ARG A 143 37.35 -18.37 -16.59
C ARG A 143 36.05 -18.38 -17.44
N THR A 144 35.60 -17.35 -18.16
CA THR A 144 36.25 -16.22 -18.87
C THR A 144 35.16 -15.31 -19.49
N GLN A 145 35.38 -13.98 -19.51
CA GLN A 145 34.80 -12.94 -20.40
C GLN A 145 33.32 -12.52 -20.27
N ALA A 146 33.08 -11.30 -19.75
CA ALA A 146 32.36 -10.22 -20.44
C ALA A 146 32.24 -8.95 -19.55
N LEU A 147 33.15 -8.01 -19.76
CA LEU A 147 32.97 -6.57 -19.49
C LEU A 147 32.89 -5.88 -20.87
N PRO A 148 32.32 -4.67 -21.06
CA PRO A 148 31.60 -3.79 -20.13
C PRO A 148 30.38 -3.06 -20.75
N VAL A 149 29.19 -3.14 -20.14
CA VAL A 149 28.09 -2.19 -20.47
C VAL A 149 28.27 -0.82 -19.78
N LEU A 150 29.26 -0.71 -18.87
CA LEU A 150 29.54 0.50 -18.11
C LEU A 150 30.34 1.58 -18.87
N ALA A 151 30.77 1.32 -20.12
CA ALA A 151 31.56 2.28 -20.91
C ALA A 151 30.72 3.27 -21.73
N LEU A 152 29.37 3.17 -21.73
CA LEU A 152 28.51 4.03 -22.57
C LEU A 152 27.99 5.31 -21.88
N LEU A 153 28.25 5.51 -20.59
CA LEU A 153 27.70 6.63 -19.80
C LEU A 153 28.76 7.66 -19.35
N GLN A 154 29.92 7.71 -20.01
CA GLN A 154 30.92 8.77 -19.81
C GLN A 154 31.21 9.61 -21.08
N ARG A 155 30.29 9.60 -22.06
CA ARG A 155 30.41 10.41 -23.29
C ARG A 155 29.14 11.17 -23.68
N LEU A 156 28.28 11.50 -22.71
CA LEU A 156 27.31 12.59 -22.83
C LEU A 156 27.42 13.51 -21.62
#